data_AF-A0A0K1PWR5-F1
#
_entry.id   AF-A0A0K1PWR5-F1
#
_cell.length_a   1.000
_cell.length_b   1.000
_cell.length_c   1.000
_cell.angle_alpha   90.00
_cell.angle_beta   90.00
_cell.angle_gamma   90.00
#
_symmetry.space_group_name_H-M   'P 1'
#
loop_
_entity.id
_entity.type
_entity.pdbx_description
1 polymer ?
#
loop_
_entity_poly.entity_id
_entity_poly.type
_entity_poly.pdbx_seq_one_letter_code
_entity_poly.pdbx_strand_id
1 'polypeptide(L)'
;MSVTVAVAANNVVALRDLLLAGAGFGLLPLHVVREELAAGRLRQACPGWSSRKLTLHALLPTRRAPPRVRLFLDRLATAATNLGSIRREGCMMAQHGGKSSDASDSRRRSGTMSER
;
A
#
# COMPACT_ATOMS: atom_id res chain seq x y z
N MET A 1 -25.39 -4.86 -1.26
CA MET A 1 -24.89 -4.62 0.11
C MET A 1 -23.82 -3.54 0.04
N SER A 2 -24.08 -2.38 0.64
CA SER A 2 -23.09 -1.30 0.74
C SER A 2 -22.20 -1.58 1.96
N VAL A 3 -20.89 -1.64 1.76
CA VAL A 3 -19.93 -1.76 2.86
C VAL A 3 -19.50 -0.34 3.24
N THR A 4 -19.83 0.08 4.47
CA THR A 4 -19.41 1.39 4.99
C THR A 4 -17.99 1.28 5.54
N VAL A 5 -17.09 2.15 5.08
CA VAL A 5 -15.74 2.25 5.62
C VAL A 5 -15.80 3.03 6.93
N ALA A 6 -15.48 2.39 8.05
CA ALA A 6 -15.52 3.03 9.37
C ALA A 6 -14.32 3.97 9.60
N VAL A 7 -13.13 3.56 9.15
CA VAL A 7 -11.87 4.32 9.31
C VAL A 7 -10.97 4.03 8.11
N ALA A 8 -10.21 5.03 7.67
CA ALA A 8 -9.19 4.88 6.63
C ALA A 8 -7.84 5.44 7.12
N ALA A 9 -6.76 4.75 6.78
CA ALA A 9 -5.40 5.20 7.08
C ALA A 9 -4.46 4.86 5.91
N ASN A 10 -3.47 5.71 5.68
CA ASN A 10 -2.44 5.55 4.65
C ASN A 10 -1.14 4.93 5.21
N ASN A 11 -1.17 4.45 6.46
CA ASN A 11 -0.05 3.80 7.13
C ASN A 11 -0.49 2.40 7.60
N VAL A 12 0.29 1.41 7.21
CA VAL A 12 0.05 0.00 7.53
C VAL A 12 0.16 -0.32 9.02
N VAL A 13 1.03 0.37 9.77
CA VAL A 13 1.17 0.19 11.22
C VAL A 13 -0.06 0.74 11.94
N ALA A 14 -0.52 1.93 11.53
CA ALA A 14 -1.75 2.51 12.07
C ALA A 14 -2.97 1.63 11.79
N LEU A 15 -3.06 1.05 10.58
CA LEU A 15 -4.11 0.08 10.26
C LEU A 15 -4.07 -1.15 11.18
N ARG A 16 -2.88 -1.70 11.47
CA ARG A 16 -2.74 -2.84 12.39
C ARG A 16 -3.26 -2.47 13.77
N ASP A 17 -2.87 -1.32 14.30
CA ASP A 17 -3.24 -0.90 15.64
C ASP A 17 -4.75 -0.64 15.74
N LEU A 18 -5.37 -0.11 14.68
CA LEU A 18 -6.83 0.00 14.54
C LEU A 18 -7.52 -1.38 14.55
N LEU A 19 -6.95 -2.38 13.86
CA LEU A 19 -7.51 -3.74 13.88
C LEU A 19 -7.41 -4.37 15.26
N LEU A 20 -6.29 -4.18 15.96
CA LEU A 20 -6.11 -4.63 17.34
C LEU A 20 -7.09 -3.94 18.30
N ALA A 21 -7.47 -2.69 18.01
CA ALA A 21 -8.50 -1.95 18.74
C ALA A 21 -9.94 -2.34 18.35
N GLY A 22 -10.13 -3.30 17.43
CA GLY A 22 -11.45 -3.79 17.05
C GLY A 22 -12.18 -2.96 15.98
N ALA A 23 -11.46 -2.15 15.19
CA ALA A 23 -12.04 -1.35 14.11
C ALA A 23 -12.62 -2.16 12.93
N GLY A 24 -12.53 -3.50 12.98
CA GLY A 24 -13.17 -4.42 12.02
C GLY A 24 -12.16 -5.28 11.25
N PHE A 25 -12.29 -5.30 9.92
CA PHE A 25 -11.46 -6.09 9.01
C PHE A 25 -10.54 -5.19 8.20
N GLY A 26 -9.35 -5.69 7.85
CA GLY A 26 -8.38 -4.96 7.04
C GLY A 26 -7.50 -5.87 6.21
N LEU A 27 -6.95 -5.32 5.13
CA LEU A 27 -5.98 -5.98 4.28
C LEU A 27 -4.58 -5.42 4.57
N LEU A 28 -3.72 -6.23 5.15
CA LEU A 28 -2.35 -5.84 5.51
C LEU A 28 -1.33 -6.86 4.98
N PRO A 29 -0.11 -6.42 4.64
CA PRO A 29 1.00 -7.32 4.39
C PRO A 29 1.28 -8.22 5.60
N LEU A 30 1.51 -9.50 5.34
CA LEU A 30 1.71 -10.52 6.38
C LEU A 30 2.86 -10.19 7.34
N HIS A 31 3.91 -9.50 6.88
CA HIS A 31 5.06 -9.16 7.72
C HIS A 31 4.72 -8.15 8.84
N VAL A 32 3.66 -7.36 8.70
CA VAL A 32 3.25 -6.37 9.71
C VAL A 32 2.40 -7.00 10.82
N VAL A 33 1.67 -8.07 10.49
CA VAL A 33 0.69 -8.71 11.39
C VAL A 33 1.10 -10.11 11.84
N ARG A 34 2.32 -10.54 11.51
CA ARG A 34 2.78 -11.92 11.73
C ARG A 34 2.76 -12.29 13.22
N GLU A 35 3.23 -11.40 14.07
CA GLU A 35 3.32 -11.64 15.51
C GLU A 35 1.94 -11.66 16.16
N GLU A 36 1.05 -10.79 15.69
CA GLU A 36 -0.32 -10.67 16.16
C GLU A 36 -1.18 -11.87 15.75
N LEU A 37 -0.93 -12.41 14.55
CA LEU A 37 -1.51 -13.68 14.10
C LEU A 37 -0.98 -14.86 14.93
N ALA A 38 0.34 -14.92 15.15
CA ALA A 38 0.97 -15.97 15.95
C ALA A 38 0.49 -15.96 17.41
N ALA A 39 0.29 -14.77 17.98
CA ALA A 39 -0.25 -14.57 19.32
C ALA A 39 -1.79 -14.74 19.39
N GLY A 40 -2.48 -14.97 18.27
CA GLY A 40 -3.93 -15.12 18.22
C GLY A 40 -4.72 -13.84 18.48
N ARG A 41 -4.07 -12.67 18.51
CA ARG A 41 -4.72 -11.36 18.64
C ARG A 41 -5.42 -10.93 17.36
N LEU A 42 -4.90 -11.34 16.21
CA LEU A 42 -5.55 -11.23 14.92
C LEU A 42 -5.87 -12.62 14.37
N ARG A 43 -6.86 -12.71 13.49
CA ARG A 43 -7.26 -13.94 12.80
C ARG A 43 -7.50 -13.67 11.32
N GLN A 44 -7.18 -14.65 10.47
CA GLN A 44 -7.47 -14.56 9.04
C GLN A 44 -8.98 -14.73 8.81
N ALA A 45 -9.62 -13.71 8.23
CA ALA A 45 -11.07 -13.70 8.03
C ALA A 45 -11.53 -14.56 6.84
N CYS A 46 -10.73 -14.64 5.77
CA CYS A 46 -11.06 -15.38 4.55
C CYS A 46 -9.96 -16.39 4.21
N PRO A 47 -9.98 -17.60 4.80
CA PRO A 47 -9.07 -18.68 4.44
C PRO A 47 -9.25 -19.05 2.96
N GLY A 48 -8.16 -19.17 2.21
CA GLY A 48 -8.18 -19.53 0.78
C GLY A 48 -8.32 -18.36 -0.19
N TRP A 49 -8.67 -17.16 0.29
CA TRP A 49 -8.61 -15.95 -0.51
C TRP A 49 -7.22 -15.30 -0.39
N SER A 50 -6.68 -14.81 -1.50
CA SER A 50 -5.45 -14.02 -1.53
C SER A 50 -5.66 -12.73 -2.32
N SER A 51 -5.06 -11.64 -1.85
CA SER A 51 -5.05 -10.38 -2.60
C SER A 51 -4.20 -10.49 -3.86
N ARG A 52 -4.33 -9.52 -4.76
CA ARG A 52 -3.37 -9.39 -5.88
C ARG A 52 -1.94 -9.38 -5.35
N LYS A 53 -1.05 -10.05 -6.08
CA LYS A 53 0.39 -10.04 -5.80
C LYS A 53 0.91 -8.60 -5.90
N LEU A 54 1.64 -8.18 -4.88
CA LEU A 54 2.35 -6.90 -4.87
C LEU A 54 3.76 -7.10 -5.41
N THR A 55 4.13 -6.33 -6.44
CA THR A 55 5.50 -6.33 -6.97
C THR A 55 6.29 -5.20 -6.34
N LEU A 56 7.44 -5.51 -5.74
CA LEU A 56 8.37 -4.51 -5.20
C LEU A 56 9.41 -4.16 -6.27
N HIS A 57 9.51 -2.86 -6.58
CA HIS A 57 10.48 -2.35 -7.55
C HIS A 57 11.55 -1.50 -6.83
N ALA A 58 12.81 -1.72 -7.20
CA ALA A 58 13.90 -0.81 -6.85
C ALA A 58 14.07 0.22 -7.98
N LEU A 59 13.77 1.49 -7.68
CA LEU A 59 13.90 2.58 -8.64
C LEU A 59 15.28 3.24 -8.48
N LEU A 60 15.98 3.42 -9.59
CA LEU A 60 17.30 4.06 -9.63
C LEU A 60 17.28 5.24 -10.59
N PRO A 61 17.93 6.37 -10.25
CA PRO A 61 17.97 7.54 -11.12
C PRO A 61 18.77 7.31 -12.40
N THR A 62 19.69 6.35 -12.40
CA THR A 62 20.57 6.04 -13.54
C THR A 62 20.56 4.55 -13.87
N ARG A 63 20.74 4.22 -15.15
CA ARG A 63 20.83 2.83 -15.62
C ARG A 63 22.06 2.09 -15.10
N ARG A 64 23.16 2.80 -14.85
CA ARG A 64 24.39 2.26 -14.27
C ARG A 64 24.45 2.60 -12.79
N ALA A 65 23.96 1.67 -11.98
CA ALA A 65 24.14 1.72 -10.54
C ALA A 65 25.64 1.60 -10.19
N PRO A 66 26.16 2.41 -9.27
CA PRO A 66 27.50 2.21 -8.72
C PRO A 66 27.66 0.79 -8.15
N PRO A 67 28.88 0.21 -8.15
CA PRO A 67 29.11 -1.15 -7.67
C PRO A 67 28.55 -1.42 -6.26
N ARG A 68 28.67 -0.45 -5.34
CA ARG A 68 28.12 -0.55 -3.97
C ARG A 68 26.60 -0.69 -3.96
N VAL A 69 25.88 0.04 -4.83
CA VAL A 69 24.43 -0.04 -4.95
C VAL A 69 24.01 -1.39 -5.54
N ARG A 70 24.75 -1.91 -6.53
CA ARG A 70 24.49 -3.25 -7.07
C ARG A 70 24.64 -4.33 -6.00
N LEU A 71 25.74 -4.29 -5.24
CA LEU A 71 25.96 -5.21 -4.13
C LEU A 71 24.85 -5.11 -3.06
N PHE A 72 24.40 -3.90 -2.75
CA PHE A 72 23.26 -3.70 -1.86
C PHE A 72 21.96 -4.31 -2.41
N LEU A 73 21.64 -4.07 -3.70
CA LEU A 73 20.45 -4.62 -4.34
C LEU A 73 20.50 -6.15 -4.42
N ASP A 74 21.68 -6.73 -4.68
CA ASP A 74 21.89 -8.17 -4.66
C ASP A 74 21.60 -8.74 -3.26
N ARG A 75 22.11 -8.09 -2.20
CA ARG A 75 21.83 -8.48 -0.81
C ARG A 75 20.36 -8.29 -0.44
N LEU A 76 19.75 -7.18 -0.85
CA LEU A 76 18.35 -6.90 -0.61
C LEU A 76 17.46 -7.93 -1.29
N ALA A 77 17.78 -8.34 -2.52
CA ALA A 77 17.09 -9.43 -3.19
C ALA A 77 17.18 -10.73 -2.36
N THR A 78 18.36 -11.14 -1.92
CA THR A 78 18.48 -12.35 -1.09
C THR A 78 17.69 -12.26 0.22
N ALA A 79 17.67 -11.09 0.87
CA ALA A 79 16.90 -10.90 2.11
C ALA A 79 15.38 -10.85 1.88
N ALA A 80 14.94 -10.30 0.75
CA ALA A 80 13.53 -10.11 0.41
C ALA A 80 12.82 -11.40 -0.06
N THR A 81 13.53 -12.53 -0.17
CA THR A 81 12.94 -13.83 -0.56
C THR A 81 11.76 -14.24 0.33
N ASN A 82 11.71 -13.74 1.58
CA ASN A 82 10.61 -13.97 2.51
C ASN A 82 9.32 -13.19 2.16
N LEU A 83 9.40 -12.20 1.26
CA LEU A 83 8.27 -11.39 0.78
C LEU A 83 7.67 -11.92 -0.53
N GLY A 84 8.35 -12.83 -1.24
CA GLY A 84 7.86 -13.46 -2.47
C GLY A 84 8.95 -13.87 -3.46
N SER A 85 8.55 -14.34 -4.64
CA SER A 85 9.46 -14.70 -5.73
C SER A 85 10.04 -13.44 -6.38
N ILE A 86 11.36 -13.30 -6.37
CA ILE A 86 12.05 -12.13 -6.94
C ILE A 86 12.31 -12.38 -8.42
N ARG A 87 11.80 -11.49 -9.26
CA ARG A 87 12.08 -11.49 -10.70
C ARG A 87 12.98 -10.30 -11.03
N ARG A 88 14.13 -10.56 -11.65
CA ARG A 88 14.93 -9.52 -12.28
C ARG A 88 14.27 -9.16 -13.61
N GLU A 89 13.33 -8.23 -13.57
CA GLU A 89 12.83 -7.62 -14.80
C GLU A 89 13.81 -6.52 -15.23
N GLY A 90 14.06 -6.42 -16.54
CA GLY A 90 14.87 -5.34 -17.11
C GLY A 90 14.28 -3.98 -16.76
N CYS A 91 15.13 -2.94 -16.81
CA CYS A 91 14.78 -1.54 -16.48
C CYS A 91 13.42 -1.15 -17.07
N MET A 92 12.40 -1.07 -16.22
CA MET A 92 11.09 -0.53 -16.58
C MET A 92 11.20 0.99 -16.51
N MET A 93 11.00 1.67 -17.64
CA MET A 93 10.90 3.13 -17.65
C MET A 93 9.67 3.50 -16.84
N ALA A 94 9.85 4.26 -15.77
CA ALA A 94 8.76 4.80 -14.97
C ALA A 94 7.90 5.67 -15.91
N GLN A 95 6.78 5.11 -16.36
CA GLN A 95 5.74 5.88 -17.02
C GLN A 95 5.28 6.89 -15.97
N HIS A 96 5.47 8.17 -16.27
CA HIS A 96 4.98 9.25 -15.41
C HIS A 96 3.45 9.11 -15.36
N GLY A 97 2.95 8.43 -14.34
CA GLY A 97 1.54 8.43 -13.99
C GLY A 97 1.20 9.83 -13.51
N GLY A 98 0.73 10.67 -14.44
CA GLY A 98 0.13 11.95 -14.12
C GLY A 98 -0.93 11.76 -13.05
N LYS A 99 -0.77 12.48 -11.93
CA LYS A 99 -1.86 12.67 -10.97
C LYS A 99 -3.02 13.32 -11.72
N SER A 100 -4.05 12.55 -12.06
CA SER A 100 -5.38 13.10 -12.25
C SER A 100 -5.84 13.61 -10.89
N SER A 101 -5.76 14.93 -10.75
CA SER A 101 -6.40 15.70 -9.70
C SER A 101 -7.91 15.41 -9.76
N ASP A 102 -8.39 14.52 -8.91
CA ASP A 102 -9.81 14.46 -8.56
C ASP A 102 -10.14 15.71 -7.75
N ALA A 103 -10.47 16.77 -8.48
CA ALA A 103 -11.23 17.90 -7.98
C ALA A 103 -12.71 17.50 -8.02
N SER A 104 -13.21 16.97 -6.91
CA SER A 104 -14.64 16.88 -6.62
C SER A 104 -14.99 18.01 -5.65
N ASP A 105 -15.52 19.09 -6.22
CA ASP A 105 -16.94 19.47 -6.14
C ASP A 105 -17.45 19.58 -4.69
N SER A 106 -17.44 20.79 -4.16
CA SER A 106 -18.38 21.20 -3.12
C SER A 106 -19.16 22.43 -3.58
N ARG A 107 -20.17 22.16 -4.40
CA ARG A 107 -21.40 22.93 -4.53
C ARG A 107 -21.86 23.52 -3.17
N ARG A 108 -21.81 24.85 -3.04
CA ARG A 108 -22.78 25.61 -2.24
C ARG A 108 -23.49 26.63 -3.15
N ARG A 109 -24.71 26.26 -3.57
CA ARG A 109 -25.84 27.18 -3.76
C ARG A 109 -26.05 27.91 -2.41
N SER A 110 -26.54 29.13 -2.26
CA SER A 110 -27.27 30.08 -3.08
C SER A 110 -27.31 31.38 -2.25
N GLY A 111 -27.25 32.54 -2.88
CA GLY A 111 -27.48 33.82 -2.24
C GLY A 111 -27.88 34.85 -3.29
N THR A 112 -29.18 34.97 -3.52
CA THR A 112 -29.80 36.04 -4.30
C THR A 112 -29.70 37.36 -3.53
N MET A 113 -29.14 38.40 -4.15
CA MET A 113 -29.22 39.81 -3.71
C MET A 113 -29.04 40.65 -5.00
N SER A 114 -30.09 41.15 -5.64
CA SER A 114 -30.72 42.46 -5.39
C SER A 114 -29.69 43.60 -5.35
N GLU A 115 -29.61 44.36 -6.45
CA GLU A 115 -29.31 45.79 -6.53
C GLU A 115 -29.53 46.20 -8.02
N ARG A 116 -30.64 46.86 -8.32
CA ARG A 116 -30.78 48.30 -8.62
C ARG A 116 -30.19 48.70 -9.96
#